data_AF-A0A2K4KQC7-F1
#
_entry.id   AF-A0A2K4KQC7-F1
#
_cell.length_a   1.000
_cell.length_b   1.000
_cell.length_c   1.000
_cell.angle_alpha   90.00
_cell.angle_beta   90.00
_cell.angle_gamma   90.00
#
_symmetry.space_group_name_H-M   'P 1'
#
loop_
_entity.id
_entity.type
_entity.pdbx_description
1 polymer ?
#
loop_
_entity_poly.entity_id
_entity_poly.type
_entity_poly.pdbx_seq_one_letter_code
_entity_poly.pdbx_strand_id
1 'polypeptide(L)' 'MKRLGRLSAGPCCEPDRLIVQVIGTGHSKDQRLVLFDRSGVEPLPALTDEVERETERLFSVHCELFVWNWYARYEHQ' A
#
# COMPACT_ATOMS: atom_id res chain seq x y z
N MET A 1 -3.66 -16.75 0.78
CA MET A 1 -3.03 -15.42 0.68
C MET A 1 -2.09 -15.43 -0.52
N LYS A 2 -2.23 -14.49 -1.47
CA LYS A 2 -1.33 -14.38 -2.63
C LYS A 2 -0.31 -13.27 -2.36
N ARG A 3 0.98 -13.60 -2.35
CA ARG A 3 2.05 -12.60 -2.23
C ARG A 3 2.11 -11.77 -3.52
N LEU A 4 1.97 -10.45 -3.40
CA LEU A 4 2.00 -9.54 -4.56
C LEU A 4 3.42 -9.19 -5.02
N GLY A 5 4.41 -9.24 -4.13
CA GLY A 5 5.80 -8.99 -4.49
C GLY A 5 6.72 -8.80 -3.28
N ARG A 6 7.91 -8.28 -3.55
CA ARG A 6 8.83 -7.70 -2.56
C ARG A 6 9.08 -6.27 -3.03
N LEU A 7 8.94 -5.29 -2.13
CA LEU A 7 9.27 -3.90 -2.45
C LEU A 7 10.74 -3.83 -2.89
N SER A 8 10.98 -3.30 -4.09
CA SER A 8 12.32 -3.09 -4.62
C SER A 8 13.04 -1.99 -3.85
N ALA A 9 14.37 -2.03 -3.79
CA ALA A 9 15.19 -0.99 -3.15
C ALA A 9 15.32 0.32 -3.97
N GLY A 10 14.53 0.49 -5.04
CA GLY A 10 14.65 1.57 -6.03
C GLY A 10 13.42 2.53 -6.09
N PRO A 11 13.54 3.65 -6.81
CA PRO A 11 12.85 4.95 -6.57
C PRO A 11 11.37 5.03 -6.98
N CYS A 12 10.62 3.93 -6.90
CA CYS A 12 9.15 3.98 -6.99
C CYS A 12 8.49 4.37 -5.65
N CYS A 13 9.32 4.67 -4.65
CA CYS A 13 8.92 5.07 -3.31
C CYS A 13 9.28 6.55 -3.19
N GLU A 14 8.29 7.42 -3.01
CA GLU A 14 8.61 8.66 -2.31
C GLU A 14 9.31 8.27 -1.00
N PRO A 15 10.36 8.98 -0.55
CA PRO A 15 11.21 8.55 0.57
C PRO A 15 10.43 8.13 1.82
N ASP A 16 9.27 8.76 2.01
CA ASP A 16 8.42 8.62 3.18
C ASP A 16 7.03 8.04 2.84
N ARG A 17 6.86 7.43 1.66
CA ARG A 17 5.59 6.82 1.26
C ARG A 17 5.74 5.47 0.59
N LEU A 18 4.79 4.59 0.89
CA LEU A 18 4.60 3.33 0.21
C LEU A 18 3.31 3.46 -0.59
N ILE A 19 3.42 3.42 -1.91
CA ILE A 19 2.30 3.55 -2.82
C ILE A 19 2.12 2.21 -3.54
N VAL A 20 0.93 1.62 -3.42
CA VAL A 20 0.54 0.41 -4.13
C VAL A 20 -0.63 0.72 -5.05
N GLN A 21 -0.39 0.61 -6.35
CA GLN A 21 -1.45 0.75 -7.35
C GLN A 21 -2.11 -0.61 -7.63
N VAL A 22 -3.43 -0.67 -7.44
CA VAL A 22 -4.27 -1.81 -7.81
C VAL A 22 -5.06 -1.43 -9.06
N ILE A 23 -4.81 -2.16 -10.15
CA ILE A 23 -5.47 -1.93 -11.44
C ILE A 23 -6.67 -2.87 -11.57
N GLY A 24 -7.78 -2.37 -12.13
CA GLY A 24 -9.01 -3.10 -12.40
C GLY A 24 -10.07 -2.96 -11.29
N THR A 25 -11.32 -3.26 -11.64
CA THR A 25 -12.52 -3.11 -10.78
C THR A 25 -13.09 -4.44 -10.28
N GLY A 26 -12.48 -5.57 -10.64
CA GLY A 26 -12.97 -6.92 -10.32
C GLY A 26 -12.62 -7.43 -8.92
N HIS A 27 -12.07 -6.57 -8.05
CA HIS A 27 -11.65 -6.97 -6.71
C HIS A 27 -12.85 -6.98 -5.76
N SER A 28 -12.93 -7.96 -4.86
CA SER A 28 -13.99 -8.01 -3.84
C SER A 28 -13.87 -6.82 -2.89
N LYS A 29 -15.00 -6.34 -2.35
CA LYS A 29 -15.02 -5.32 -1.28
C LYS A 29 -14.31 -5.79 -0.01
N ASP A 30 -14.22 -7.10 0.20
CA ASP A 30 -13.54 -7.70 1.36
C ASP A 30 -12.05 -7.95 1.10
N GLN A 31 -11.58 -7.73 -0.13
CA GLN A 31 -10.17 -7.88 -0.47
C GLN A 31 -9.40 -6.67 0.07
N ARG A 32 -8.34 -6.93 0.82
CA ARG A 32 -7.49 -5.91 1.42
C ARG A 32 -6.01 -6.20 1.20
N LEU A 33 -5.21 -5.15 1.17
CA LEU A 33 -3.76 -5.23 1.27
C LEU A 33 -3.38 -5.37 2.74
N VAL A 34 -2.35 -6.17 3.03
CA VAL A 34 -1.87 -6.40 4.39
C VAL A 34 -0.35 -6.31 4.38
N LEU A 35 0.20 -5.53 5.32
CA LEU A 35 1.63 -5.36 5.47
C LEU A 35 2.19 -6.38 6.46
N PHE A 36 3.37 -6.91 6.13
CA PHE A 36 4.13 -7.83 6.95
C PHE A 36 5.54 -7.29 7.10
N ASP A 37 6.17 -7.60 8.23
CA ASP A 37 7.59 -7.33 8.40
C ASP A 37 8.46 -8.32 7.58
N ARG A 38 9.78 -8.25 7.77
CA ARG A 38 10.72 -9.13 7.07
C ARG A 38 10.53 -10.61 7.42
N SER A 39 10.03 -10.93 8.61
CA SER A 39 9.78 -12.31 9.04
C SER A 39 8.64 -12.94 8.23
N GLY A 40 7.66 -12.13 7.82
CA GLY A 40 6.49 -12.59 7.09
C GLY A 40 5.57 -13.51 7.90
N VAL A 41 5.76 -13.58 9.22
CA VAL A 41 5.00 -14.48 10.11
C VAL A 41 3.69 -13.84 10.53
N GLU A 42 3.75 -12.62 11.07
CA GLU A 42 2.59 -11.90 11.58
C GLU A 42 2.31 -10.64 10.77
N PRO A 43 1.03 -10.31 10.52
CA PRO A 43 0.66 -9.05 9.90
C PRO A 43 0.93 -7.87 10.83
N LEU A 44 1.09 -6.69 10.25
CA LEU A 44 1.24 -5.42 10.96
C LEU A 44 -0.10 -4.65 10.87
N PRO A 45 -1.08 -4.91 11.76
CA PRO A 45 -2.42 -4.34 11.65
C PRO A 45 -2.42 -2.82 11.78
N ALA A 46 -1.71 -2.27 12.78
CA ALA A 46 -1.63 -0.82 12.97
C ALA A 46 -1.15 -0.07 11.72
N LEU A 47 -0.10 -0.60 11.07
CA LEU A 47 0.41 0.00 9.84
C LEU A 47 -0.53 -0.28 8.65
N THR A 48 -1.15 -1.45 8.58
CA THR A 48 -2.10 -1.79 7.52
C THR A 48 -3.31 -0.86 7.53
N ASP A 49 -3.81 -0.51 8.71
CA ASP A 49 -5.02 0.31 8.89
C ASP A 49 -4.77 1.82 8.68
N GLU A 50 -3.51 2.27 8.68
CA GLU A 50 -3.09 3.65 8.35
C GLU A 50 -3.16 3.97 6.83
N VAL A 51 -3.75 3.07 6.03
CA VAL A 51 -3.81 3.23 4.57
C VAL A 51 -4.74 4.35 4.14
N GLU A 52 -4.25 5.24 3.28
CA GLU A 52 -5.02 6.24 2.56
C GLU A 52 -5.33 5.72 1.16
N ARG A 53 -6.60 5.86 0.73
CA ARG A 53 -7.06 5.42 -0.59
C ARG A 53 -7.22 6.62 -1.50
N GLU A 54 -6.44 6.67 -2.57
CA GLU A 54 -6.56 7.69 -3.59
C GLU A 54 -7.11 7.06 -4.88
N THR A 55 -8.22 7.61 -5.38
CA THR A 55 -8.79 7.15 -6.64
C THR A 55 -8.20 7.97 -7.78
N GLU A 56 -7.31 7.35 -8.56
CA GLU A 56 -6.80 7.95 -9.78
C GLU A 56 -7.45 7.33 -11.02
N ARG A 57 -7.83 8.19 -11.96
CA ARG A 57 -8.26 7.78 -13.30
C ARG A 57 -7.13 8.05 -14.29
N LEU A 58 -6.14 7.18 -14.30
CA LEU A 58 -5.14 7.15 -15.37
C LEU A 58 -5.71 6.38 -16.57
N PHE A 59 -5.88 7.06 -17.71
CA PHE A 59 -6.17 6.53 -19.05
C PHE A 59 -6.91 5.19 -19.14
N SER A 60 -8.17 5.18 -19.58
CA SER A 60 -8.96 3.99 -20.02
C SER A 60 -9.10 2.81 -19.04
N VAL A 61 -8.34 2.75 -17.95
CA VAL A 61 -8.36 1.68 -16.94
C VAL A 61 -8.63 2.30 -15.58
N HIS A 62 -9.54 1.69 -14.82
CA HIS A 62 -9.77 2.08 -13.44
C HIS A 62 -8.61 1.56 -12.58
N CYS A 63 -8.00 2.43 -11.79
CA CYS A 63 -7.03 2.06 -10.78
C CYS A 63 -7.34 2.71 -9.44
N GLU A 64 -6.87 2.09 -8.37
CA GLU A 64 -6.93 2.60 -7.01
C GLU A 64 -5.53 2.58 -6.42
N LEU A 65 -5.13 3.68 -5.78
CA LEU A 65 -3.87 3.81 -5.07
C LEU A 65 -4.11 3.59 -3.58
N PHE A 66 -3.25 2.78 -2.98
CA PHE A 66 -3.19 2.55 -1.54
C PHE A 66 -1.86 3.14 -1.05
N VAL A 67 -1.96 4.20 -0.25
CA VAL A 67 -0.83 5.01 0.18
C VAL A 67 -0.65 4.85 1.68
N TRP A 68 0.55 4.48 2.10
CA TRP A 68 0.96 4.58 3.50
C TRP A 68 2.00 5.67 3.61
N ASN A 69 1.73 6.67 4.45
CA ASN A 69 2.59 7.83 4.66
C ASN A 69 3.30 7.74 6.02
N TRP A 70 4.63 7.73 5.99
CA TRP A 70 5.48 7.39 7.13
C TRP A 70 5.90 8.67 7.86
N TYR A 71 5.66 9.83 7.23
CA TYR A 71 6.02 11.17 7.71
C TYR A 71 5.27 11.55 9.00
N ALA A 72 4.02 11.12 9.16
CA ALA A 72 3.21 11.42 10.34
C ALA A 72 3.80 10.87 11.66
N ARG A 73 4.76 9.94 11.59
CA ARG A 73 5.47 9.40 12.77
C ARG A 73 6.74 10.17 13.14
N TYR A 74 7.26 11.03 12.27
CA TYR A 74 8.52 11.75 12.49
C TYR A 74 8.33 13.21 12.94
N GLU A 75 7.13 13.80 12.82
CA GLU A 75 6.88 15.17 13.32
C GLU A 75 6.65 15.25 14.84
N HIS A 76 6.71 14.13 15.56
CA HIS A 76 6.50 14.05 17.02
C HIS A 76 7.71 13.52 17.82
N GLN A 77 8.93 13.60 17.25
CA GLN A 77 10.20 13.37 17.98
C GLN A 77 11.05 14.64 17.99
#